data_AF-A0A818M3V6-F1
#
_entry.id   AF-A0A818M3V6-F1
#
_cell.length_a   1.000
_cell.length_b   1.000
_cell.length_c   1.000
_cell.angle_alpha   90.00
_cell.angle_beta   90.00
_cell.angle_gamma   90.00
#
_symmetry.space_group_name_H-M   'P 1'
#
loop_
_entity.id
_entity.type
_entity.pdbx_description
1 polymer ?
#
loop_
_entity_poly.entity_id
_entity_poly.type
_entity_poly.pdbx_seq_one_letter_code
_entity_poly.pdbx_strand_id
1 'polypeptide(L)' 'TEATNENASNVFDSMSSSIVKLTGGRALYLKEINRHLALICVLREEALTKQAIIEYNVNQLKKSILELFRLTHLTSPVA' A
#
# COMPACT_ATOMS: atom_id res chain seq x y z
N THR A 1 -19.18 30.84 8.36
CA THR A 1 -18.03 30.51 7.50
C THR A 1 -16.99 29.87 8.38
N GLU A 2 -17.12 28.56 8.62
CA GLU A 2 -16.16 27.81 9.43
C GLU A 2 -15.03 27.37 8.51
N ALA A 3 -13.86 27.97 8.70
CA ALA A 3 -12.64 27.56 8.04
C ALA A 3 -12.22 26.19 8.60
N THR A 4 -12.44 25.13 7.82
CA THR A 4 -11.80 23.85 8.06
C THR A 4 -10.29 24.05 7.90
N ASN A 5 -9.55 23.94 9.00
CA ASN A 5 -8.09 24.02 8.99
C ASN A 5 -7.55 22.71 8.36
N GLU A 6 -7.32 22.72 7.06
CA GLU A 6 -6.99 21.56 6.22
C GLU A 6 -5.50 21.15 6.28
N ASN A 7 -4.75 21.63 7.26
CA ASN A 7 -3.36 21.24 7.49
C ASN A 7 -3.23 20.03 8.41
N ALA A 8 -4.17 19.08 8.35
CA ALA A 8 -3.92 17.74 8.88
C ALA A 8 -2.93 17.07 7.92
N SER A 9 -1.64 17.09 8.26
CA SER A 9 -0.63 16.28 7.57
C SER A 9 -1.19 14.86 7.44
N ASN A 10 -1.43 14.42 6.21
CA ASN A 10 -2.08 13.14 5.97
C ASN A 10 -1.15 12.05 6.49
N VAL A 11 -1.49 11.43 7.63
CA VAL A 11 -0.64 10.44 8.33
C VAL A 11 -0.39 9.20 7.48
N PHE A 12 -1.22 9.01 6.45
CA PHE A 12 -1.10 7.97 5.45
C PHE A 12 -1.08 8.59 4.04
N ASP A 13 0.05 8.41 3.36
CA ASP A 13 0.36 8.99 2.06
C ASP A 13 0.95 7.96 1.10
N SER A 14 1.29 8.41 -0.11
CA SER A 14 1.82 7.54 -1.16
C SER A 14 3.18 6.90 -0.83
N MET A 15 3.88 7.40 0.19
CA MET A 15 5.18 6.94 0.64
C MET A 15 5.09 6.07 1.90
N SER A 16 3.90 5.97 2.49
CA SER A 16 3.66 5.22 3.70
C SER A 16 4.01 3.74 3.51
N SER A 17 4.98 3.29 4.31
CA SER A 17 5.42 1.91 4.38
C SER A 17 6.02 1.62 5.74
N SER A 18 6.02 0.35 6.15
CA SER A 18 6.62 -0.07 7.42
C SER A 18 7.07 -1.53 7.34
N ILE A 19 8.11 -1.86 8.11
CA ILE A 19 8.53 -3.23 8.38
C ILE A 19 8.51 -3.43 9.88
N VAL A 20 7.71 -4.38 10.35
CA VAL A 20 7.66 -4.79 11.76
C VAL A 20 8.16 -6.23 11.86
N LYS A 21 9.31 -6.42 12.51
CA LYS A 21 9.85 -7.76 12.80
C LYS A 21 9.13 -8.35 14.01
N LEU A 22 8.69 -9.59 13.88
CA LEU A 22 8.03 -10.34 14.94
C LEU A 22 8.99 -11.40 15.50
N THR A 23 8.76 -11.79 16.74
CA THR A 23 9.43 -12.97 17.33
C THR A 23 9.10 -14.22 16.53
N GLY A 24 10.11 -15.06 16.26
CA GLY A 24 9.94 -16.31 15.49
C GLY A 24 10.22 -16.20 13.99
N GLY A 25 11.06 -15.24 13.57
CA GLY A 25 11.56 -15.15 12.19
C GLY A 25 10.51 -14.74 11.16
N ARG A 26 9.50 -13.96 11.58
CA ARG A 26 8.47 -13.40 10.70
C ARG A 26 8.56 -11.88 10.67
N ALA A 27 8.07 -11.28 9.59
CA ALA A 27 7.96 -9.83 9.47
C ALA A 27 6.63 -9.44 8.84
N LEU A 28 6.07 -8.32 9.29
CA LEU A 28 4.97 -7.64 8.63
C LEU A 28 5.55 -6.53 7.76
N TYR A 29 5.22 -6.53 6.48
CA TYR A 29 5.56 -5.47 5.55
C TYR A 29 4.29 -4.74 5.12
N LEU A 30 4.20 -3.46 5.42
CA LEU A 30 3.11 -2.58 5.05
C LEU A 30 3.55 -1.67 3.89
N LYS A 31 2.69 -1.53 2.88
CA LYS A 31 2.86 -0.54 1.79
C LYS A 31 1.51 0.06 1.42
N GLU A 32 1.46 1.38 1.28
CA GLU A 32 0.28 2.06 0.74
C GLU A 32 0.01 1.67 -0.71
N ILE A 33 -1.26 1.43 -1.03
CA ILE A 33 -1.75 1.17 -2.40
C ILE A 33 -2.47 2.41 -2.96
N ASN A 34 -3.40 2.96 -2.19
CA ASN A 34 -4.04 4.25 -2.43
C ASN A 34 -4.49 4.86 -1.10
N ARG A 35 -5.06 6.06 -1.11
CA ARG A 35 -5.55 6.79 0.08
C ARG A 35 -6.52 6.02 1.01
N HIS A 36 -7.07 4.89 0.58
CA HIS A 36 -8.03 4.07 1.33
C HIS A 36 -7.56 2.63 1.57
N LEU A 37 -6.47 2.19 0.94
CA LEU A 37 -6.04 0.78 0.93
C LEU A 37 -4.54 0.66 1.21
N ALA A 38 -4.21 -0.24 2.15
CA ALA A 38 -2.85 -0.68 2.43
C ALA A 38 -2.71 -2.17 2.16
N LEU A 39 -1.56 -2.57 1.62
CA LEU A 39 -1.12 -3.97 1.54
C LEU A 39 -0.34 -4.31 2.81
N ILE A 40 -0.69 -5.43 3.45
CA ILE A 40 0.08 -6.00 4.57
C ILE A 40 0.51 -7.41 4.18
N CYS A 41 1.81 -7.62 4.07
CA CYS A 41 2.41 -8.93 3.77
C CYS A 41 2.97 -9.55 5.04
N VAL A 42 2.70 -10.83 5.27
CA VAL A 42 3.39 -11.64 6.29
C VAL A 42 4.51 -12.42 5.62
N LEU A 43 5.75 -12.06 5.93
CA LEU A 43 6.95 -12.62 5.34
C LEU A 43 7.73 -13.41 6.38
N ARG A 44 8.61 -14.30 5.94
CA ARG A 44 9.72 -14.74 6.79
C ARG A 44 10.82 -13.69 6.79
N GLU A 45 11.54 -13.57 7.88
CA GLU A 45 12.57 -12.54 8.04
C GLU A 45 13.69 -12.69 6.99
N GLU A 46 14.05 -13.91 6.62
CA GLU A 46 15.07 -14.15 5.58
C GLU A 46 14.70 -13.55 4.22
N ALA A 47 13.40 -13.41 3.92
CA ALA A 47 12.95 -12.79 2.68
C ALA A 47 13.33 -11.30 2.60
N LEU A 48 13.46 -10.62 3.74
CA LEU A 48 13.87 -9.21 3.80
C LEU A 48 15.30 -8.99 3.31
N THR A 49 16.15 -10.01 3.25
CA THR A 49 17.48 -9.92 2.60
C THR A 49 17.39 -9.54 1.13
N LYS A 50 16.22 -9.77 0.49
CA LYS A 50 15.92 -9.43 -0.90
C LYS A 50 14.91 -8.27 -0.99
N GLN A 51 14.98 -7.31 -0.06
CA GLN A 51 14.03 -6.20 0.05
C GLN A 51 13.78 -5.47 -1.28
N ALA A 52 14.83 -5.20 -2.07
CA ALA A 52 14.68 -4.53 -3.36
C ALA A 52 13.78 -5.29 -4.35
N ILE A 53 13.87 -6.63 -4.36
CA ILE A 53 13.03 -7.48 -5.23
C ILE A 53 11.59 -7.48 -4.72
N ILE A 54 11.40 -7.55 -3.40
CA ILE A 54 10.07 -7.46 -2.78
C ILE A 54 9.42 -6.13 -3.14
N GLU A 55 10.14 -5.03 -2.98
CA GLU A 55 9.61 -3.69 -3.26
C GLU A 55 9.29 -3.50 -4.75
N TYR A 56 10.14 -4.02 -5.65
CA TYR A 56 9.83 -4.04 -7.08
C TYR A 56 8.51 -4.77 -7.37
N ASN A 57 8.35 -5.99 -6.84
CA ASN A 57 7.15 -6.80 -7.05
C ASN A 57 5.90 -6.14 -6.45
N VAL A 58 6.01 -5.58 -5.25
CA VAL A 58 4.91 -4.88 -4.58
C VAL A 58 4.50 -3.64 -5.36
N ASN A 59 5.46 -2.86 -5.88
CA ASN A 59 5.15 -1.70 -6.71
C ASN A 59 4.45 -2.11 -8.02
N GLN A 60 4.84 -3.24 -8.61
CA GLN A 60 4.16 -3.77 -9.79
C GLN A 60 2.71 -4.19 -9.46
N LEU A 61 2.50 -4.88 -8.33
CA LEU A 61 1.17 -5.23 -7.84
C LEU A 61 0.32 -3.98 -7.58
N LYS A 62 0.87 -2.96 -6.92
CA LYS A 62 0.21 -1.67 -6.69
C LYS A 62 -0.28 -1.06 -8.00
N LYS A 63 0.57 -0.98 -9.02
CA LYS A 63 0.18 -0.48 -10.35
C LYS A 63 -0.97 -1.28 -10.96
N SER A 64 -0.90 -2.60 -10.90
CA SER A 64 -1.95 -3.47 -11.44
C SER A 64 -3.29 -3.34 -10.71
N ILE A 65 -3.28 -3.19 -9.39
CA ILE A 65 -4.50 -2.96 -8.59
C ILE A 65 -5.12 -1.61 -8.94
N LEU A 66 -4.32 -0.55 -9.06
CA LEU A 66 -4.80 0.78 -9.44
C LEU A 66 -5.41 0.78 -10.85
N GLU A 67 -4.79 0.09 -11.80
CA GLU A 67 -5.33 -0.05 -13.15
C GLU A 67 -6.63 -0.86 -13.16
N LEU A 68 -6.72 -1.94 -12.36
CA LEU A 68 -7.95 -2.71 -12.20
C LEU A 68 -9.11 -1.82 -11.73
N PHE A 69 -8.90 -1.00 -10.69
CA PHE A 69 -9.94 -0.08 -10.22
C PHE A 69 -10.34 0.94 -11.29
N ARG A 70 -9.38 1.47 -12.05
CA ARG A 70 -9.67 2.38 -13.16
C ARG A 70 -10.55 1.72 -14.22
N LEU A 71 -10.25 0.47 -14.59
CA LEU A 71 -11.05 -0.29 -15.55
C LEU A 71 -12.45 -0.60 -15.01
N THR A 72 -12.58 -0.99 -13.74
CA THR A 72 -13.90 -1.25 -13.12
C THR A 72 -14.81 -0.02 -13.19
N HIS A 73 -14.25 1.19 -12.98
CA HIS A 73 -15.01 2.44 -13.13
C HIS A 73 -15.41 2.74 -14.58
N LEU A 74 -14.64 2.26 -15.58
CA LEU A 74 -14.96 2.42 -17.01
C LEU A 74 -15.93 1.34 -17.53
N THR A 75 -16.03 0.20 -16.86
CA THR A 75 -16.88 -0.92 -17.26
C THR A 75 -18.23 -0.95 -16.55
N SER A 76 -18.51 -0.04 -15.60
CA SER A 76 -19.87 0.12 -15.09
C SER A 76 -20.73 0.69 -16.22
N PRO A 77 -21.71 -0.06 -16.76
CA PRO A 77 -22.74 0.58 -17.57
C PRO A 77 -23.43 1.58 -16.66
N VAL A 78 -23.57 2.82 -17.12
CA VAL A 78 -24.58 3.72 -16.55
C VAL A 78 -25.92 3.02 -16.78
N ALA A 79 -26.51 2.54 -15.69
CA ALA A 79 -27.90 2.09 -15.66
C ALA A 79 -28.83 3.31 -15.62
#